data_AF-A0A2D5TF63-F1
#
_entry.id   AF-A0A2D5TF63-F1
#
_cell.length_a   1.000
_cell.length_b   1.000
_cell.length_c   1.000
_cell.angle_alpha   90.00
_cell.angle_beta   90.00
_cell.angle_gamma   90.00
#
_symmetry.space_group_name_H-M   'P 1'
#
loop_
_entity.id
_entity.type
_entity.pdbx_description
1 polymer ?
#
loop_
_entity_poly.entity_id
_entity_poly.type
_entity_poly.pdbx_seq_one_letter_code
_entity_poly.pdbx_strand_id
1 'polypeptide(L)' 'RSGQDVLKAISMGAKGTMIGRAFVHGLGAMGKEGVTMALDIIHKELDTTMALCGERELKNVNRCNLLIPKDFRGNWE' A
#
# COMPACT_ATOMS: atom_id res chain seq x y z
N ARG A 1 2.53 -8.19 2.37
CA ARG A 1 2.53 -6.76 1.98
C ARG A 1 1.28 -6.57 1.14
N SER A 2 0.45 -5.59 1.47
CA SER A 2 -0.89 -5.41 0.90
C SER A 2 -1.09 -4.00 0.37
N GLY A 3 -2.23 -3.73 -0.29
CA GLY A 3 -2.63 -2.39 -0.70
C GLY A 3 -2.70 -1.38 0.46
N GLN A 4 -2.98 -1.83 1.69
CA GLN A 4 -2.95 -0.97 2.88
C GLN A 4 -1.54 -0.47 3.22
N ASP A 5 -0.51 -1.28 2.97
CA ASP A 5 0.87 -0.84 3.18
C ASP A 5 1.24 0.27 2.20
N VAL A 6 0.71 0.22 0.98
CA VAL A 6 0.85 1.28 -0.03
C VAL A 6 0.15 2.56 0.44
N LEU A 7 -1.11 2.46 0.90
CA LEU A 7 -1.85 3.60 1.42
C LEU A 7 -1.10 4.27 2.58
N LYS A 8 -0.62 3.50 3.56
CA LYS A 8 0.14 4.03 4.71
C LYS A 8 1.40 4.77 4.28
N ALA A 9 2.16 4.22 3.33
CA ALA A 9 3.35 4.88 2.82
C ALA A 9 3.02 6.23 2.16
N ILE A 10 1.97 6.27 1.33
CA ILE A 10 1.52 7.49 0.67
C ILE A 10 1.00 8.51 1.69
N SER A 11 0.19 8.09 2.66
CA SER A 11 -0.28 8.92 3.77
C SER A 11 0.87 9.56 4.57
N MET A 12 2.02 8.90 4.64
CA MET A 12 3.23 9.43 5.31
C MET A 12 4.08 10.36 4.41
N GLY A 13 3.69 10.57 3.15
CA GLY A 13 4.34 11.49 2.21
C GLY A 13 5.10 10.81 1.06
N ALA A 14 5.03 9.48 0.91
CA ALA A 14 5.63 8.81 -0.23
C ALA A 14 4.87 9.12 -1.52
N LYS A 15 5.59 9.31 -2.65
CA LYS A 15 4.96 9.47 -3.98
C LYS A 15 4.52 8.14 -4.60
N GLY A 16 5.02 7.03 -4.07
CA GLY A 16 4.78 5.67 -4.55
C GLY A 16 5.59 4.65 -3.75
N THR A 17 5.39 3.37 -4.05
CA THR A 17 6.09 2.26 -3.37
C THR A 17 6.66 1.28 -4.39
N MET A 18 7.74 0.58 -4.03
CA MET A 18 8.33 -0.47 -4.85
C MET A 18 7.91 -1.86 -4.35
N ILE A 19 7.55 -2.75 -5.27
CA ILE A 19 7.11 -4.11 -4.96
C ILE A 19 8.25 -5.10 -5.26
N GLY A 20 8.76 -5.76 -4.21
CA GLY A 20 9.84 -6.74 -4.30
C GLY A 20 9.36 -8.18 -4.18
N ARG A 21 9.29 -8.71 -2.95
CA ARG A 21 8.98 -10.14 -2.70
C ARG A 21 7.70 -10.63 -3.36
N ALA A 22 6.62 -9.84 -3.31
CA ALA A 22 5.35 -10.24 -3.93
C ALA A 22 5.49 -10.44 -5.46
N PHE A 23 6.27 -9.60 -6.12
CA PHE A 23 6.59 -9.75 -7.55
C PHE A 23 7.37 -11.05 -7.79
N VAL A 24 8.46 -11.28 -7.03
CA VAL A 24 9.30 -12.48 -7.19
C VAL A 24 8.52 -13.76 -6.92
N HIS A 25 7.64 -13.76 -5.91
CA HIS A 25 6.80 -14.92 -5.60
C HIS A 25 5.78 -15.19 -6.71
N GLY A 26 5.12 -14.15 -7.24
CA GLY A 26 4.22 -14.30 -8.39
C GLY A 26 4.94 -14.83 -9.63
N LEU A 27 6.14 -14.30 -9.90
CA LEU A 27 7.00 -14.75 -10.99
C LEU A 27 7.39 -16.23 -10.85
N GLY A 28 7.78 -16.65 -9.64
CA GLY A 28 8.17 -18.03 -9.38
C GLY A 28 6.99 -19.01 -9.42
N ALA A 29 5.78 -18.57 -9.06
CA ALA A 29 4.61 -19.44 -9.00
C ALA A 29 3.95 -19.67 -10.37
N MET A 30 3.73 -18.61 -11.14
CA MET A 30 2.98 -18.66 -12.42
C MET A 30 3.57 -17.73 -13.48
N GLY A 31 4.86 -17.42 -13.41
CA GLY A 31 5.52 -16.54 -14.37
C GLY A 31 4.86 -15.15 -14.43
N LYS A 32 4.66 -14.66 -15.66
CA LYS A 32 4.02 -13.36 -15.91
C LYS A 32 2.62 -13.28 -15.29
N GLU A 33 1.81 -14.34 -15.40
CA GLU A 33 0.43 -14.33 -14.90
C GLU A 33 0.39 -14.17 -13.38
N GLY A 34 1.30 -14.84 -12.67
CA GLY A 34 1.41 -14.70 -11.22
C GLY A 34 1.86 -13.31 -10.79
N VAL A 35 2.75 -12.67 -11.55
CA VAL A 35 3.11 -11.26 -11.34
C VAL A 35 1.89 -10.35 -11.53
N THR A 36 1.17 -10.50 -12.63
CA THR A 36 -0.05 -9.71 -12.91
C THR A 36 -1.07 -9.87 -11.79
N MET A 37 -1.32 -11.11 -11.36
CA MET A 37 -2.24 -11.40 -10.27
C MET A 37 -1.80 -10.72 -8.95
N ALA A 38 -0.51 -10.77 -8.62
CA ALA A 38 0.00 -10.11 -7.42
C ALA A 38 -0.19 -8.59 -7.46
N LEU A 39 0.04 -7.95 -8.61
CA LEU A 39 -0.20 -6.52 -8.80
C LEU A 39 -1.68 -6.17 -8.71
N ASP A 40 -2.55 -6.97 -9.35
CA ASP A 40 -4.00 -6.77 -9.33
C ASP A 40 -4.59 -6.90 -7.92
N ILE A 41 -4.10 -7.85 -7.12
CA ILE A 41 -4.50 -8.01 -5.72
C ILE A 41 -4.15 -6.74 -4.93
N ILE A 42 -2.90 -6.28 -5.02
CA ILE A 42 -2.45 -5.07 -4.30
C ILE A 42 -3.26 -3.85 -4.74
N HIS A 43 -3.54 -3.72 -6.04
CA HIS A 43 -4.38 -2.64 -6.57
C HIS A 43 -5.80 -2.69 -6.00
N LYS A 44 -6.47 -3.85 -6.03
CA LYS A 44 -7.83 -4.01 -5.48
C LYS A 44 -7.90 -3.76 -3.99
N GLU A 45 -6.90 -4.21 -3.23
CA GLU A 45 -6.80 -3.93 -1.80
C GLU A 45 -6.63 -2.43 -1.52
N LEU A 46 -5.81 -1.73 -2.33
CA LEU A 46 -5.63 -0.28 -2.21
C LEU A 46 -6.94 0.46 -2.47
N ASP A 47 -7.63 0.13 -3.57
CA ASP A 47 -8.92 0.71 -3.96
C ASP A 47 -9.98 0.50 -2.86
N THR A 48 -10.10 -0.74 -2.36
CA THR A 48 -10.99 -1.07 -1.24
C THR A 48 -10.65 -0.25 0.01
N THR A 49 -9.36 -0.11 0.33
CA THR A 49 -8.94 0.64 1.52
C THR A 49 -9.23 2.14 1.36
N MET A 50 -8.99 2.71 0.18
CA MET A 50 -9.34 4.10 -0.12
C MET A 50 -10.85 4.35 0.03
N ALA A 51 -11.68 3.45 -0.51
CA ALA A 51 -13.13 3.53 -0.37
C ALA A 51 -13.58 3.52 1.10
N LEU A 52 -12.98 2.65 1.94
CA LEU A 52 -13.25 2.59 3.38
C LEU A 52 -12.74 3.83 4.13
N CYS A 53 -11.69 4.48 3.65
CA CYS A 53 -11.17 5.74 4.18
C CYS A 53 -11.90 6.99 3.64
N GLY A 54 -12.90 6.82 2.76
CA GLY A 54 -13.64 7.92 2.15
C GLY A 54 -12.87 8.69 1.07
N GLU A 55 -11.79 8.10 0.55
CA GLU A 55 -10.93 8.74 -0.46
C GLU A 55 -11.22 8.21 -1.86
N ARG A 56 -11.34 9.12 -2.83
CA ARG A 56 -11.55 8.78 -4.25
C ARG A 56 -10.29 8.90 -5.08
N GLU A 57 -9.32 9.69 -4.61
CA GLU A 57 -8.09 9.98 -5.35
C GLU A 57 -6.88 9.85 -4.43
N LEU A 58 -5.80 9.26 -4.93
CA LEU A 58 -4.56 9.09 -4.17
C LEU A 58 -3.96 10.40 -3.68
N LYS A 59 -4.19 11.51 -4.39
CA LYS A 59 -3.70 12.84 -4.01
C LYS A 59 -4.33 13.38 -2.71
N ASN A 60 -5.49 12.85 -2.33
CA ASN A 60 -6.19 13.25 -1.11
C ASN A 60 -5.69 12.48 0.11
N VAL A 61 -5.06 11.32 -0.11
CA VAL A 61 -4.52 10.46 0.95
C VAL A 61 -3.39 11.20 1.68
N ASN A 62 -3.58 11.40 2.98
CA ASN A 62 -2.68 12.16 3.83
C ASN A 62 -2.61 11.54 5.25
N ARG A 63 -1.96 12.23 6.19
CA ARG A 63 -1.77 11.73 7.56
C ARG A 63 -3.07 11.56 8.35
N CYS A 64 -4.15 12.24 7.99
CA CYS A 64 -5.46 12.11 8.63
C CYS A 64 -6.10 10.73 8.39
N ASN A 65 -5.69 10.00 7.34
CA ASN A 65 -6.17 8.65 7.09
C ASN A 65 -5.49 7.59 7.98
N LEU A 66 -4.54 7.99 8.84
CA LEU A 66 -3.78 7.10 9.70
C LEU A 66 -4.07 7.35 11.18
N LEU A 67 -4.31 6.27 11.91
CA LEU A 67 -4.19 6.27 13.36
C LEU A 67 -2.75 5.86 13.72
N ILE A 68 -1.97 6.81 14.23
CA ILE A 68 -0.60 6.57 14.69
C ILE A 68 -0.61 6.42 16.22
N PRO A 69 -0.32 5.22 16.77
CA PRO A 69 -0.22 5.03 18.22
C PRO A 69 0.87 5.94 18.83
N LYS A 70 0.69 6.32 20.10
CA LYS A 70 1.60 7.25 20.80
C LYS A 70 3.07 6.80 20.76
N ASP A 71 3.32 5.50 20.90
CA ASP A 71 4.68 4.93 20.97
C ASP A 71 5.21 4.44 19.60
N PHE A 72 4.55 4.80 18.50
CA PHE A 72 4.97 4.37 17.16
C PHE A 72 6.20 5.16 16.65
N ARG A 73 6.34 6.41 17.07
CA ARG A 73 7.50 7.24 16.72
C ARG A 73 8.56 7.07 17.80
N GLY A 74 9.79 6.75 17.39
CA GLY A 74 10.93 6.75 18.31
C GLY A 74 11.36 8.18 18.67
N ASN A 75 12.39 8.29 19.52
CA ASN A 75 12.95 9.57 20.00
C ASN A 75 13.83 10.28 18.94
N TRP A 76 13.36 10.33 17.69
CA TRP A 76 14.11 10.84 16.54
C TRP A 76 13.41 12.04 15.87
N GLU A 77 12.35 12.57 16.46
CA GLU A 77 11.68 13.83 16.06
C GLU A 77 12.25 15.03 16.82
#